data_AF-A0A0S6X5F8-F1
#
_entry.id   AF-A0A0S6X5F8-F1
#
_cell.length_a   1.000
_cell.length_b   1.000
_cell.length_c   1.000
_cell.angle_alpha   90.00
_cell.angle_beta   90.00
_cell.angle_gamma   90.00
#
_symmetry.space_group_name_H-M   'P 1'
#
loop_
_entity.id
_entity.type
_entity.pdbx_description
1 polymer ?
#
loop_
_entity_poly.entity_id
_entity_poly.type
_entity_poly.pdbx_seq_one_letter_code
_entity_poly.pdbx_strand_id
1 'polypeptide(L)' 'MVTALSDGENVKISGFGTFLLRDKGERMGRNPKTGVEVPITPRRVLTFRASQMLKDRIAGA' A
#
# COMPACT_ATOMS: atom_id res chain seq x y z
N MET A 1 -14.63 3.69 5.48
CA MET A 1 -13.30 3.35 4.93
C MET A 1 -12.23 3.36 6.01
N VAL A 2 -12.02 4.47 6.72
CA VAL A 2 -10.99 4.55 7.78
C VAL A 2 -11.20 3.47 8.85
N THR A 3 -12.43 3.31 9.36
CA THR A 3 -12.78 2.26 10.35
C THR A 3 -12.35 0.86 9.89
N ALA A 4 -12.84 0.40 8.73
CA ALA A 4 -12.47 -0.90 8.17
C ALA A 4 -10.95 -1.10 8.00
N LEU A 5 -10.24 -0.07 7.53
CA LEU A 5 -8.77 -0.16 7.38
C LEU A 5 -8.04 -0.21 8.73
N SER A 6 -8.52 0.53 9.73
CA SER A 6 -8.01 0.48 11.11
C SER A 6 -8.26 -0.90 11.74
N ASP A 7 -9.37 -1.54 11.41
CA ASP A 7 -9.75 -2.87 11.89
C ASP A 7 -8.99 -4.01 11.16
N GLY A 8 -8.16 -3.67 10.17
CA GLY A 8 -7.36 -4.66 9.44
C GLY A 8 -8.03 -5.22 8.19
N GLU A 9 -9.14 -4.64 7.76
CA GLU A 9 -9.89 -5.10 6.61
C GLU A 9 -9.45 -4.42 5.31
N ASN A 10 -9.51 -5.16 4.20
CA ASN A 10 -9.29 -4.58 2.87
C ASN A 10 -10.58 -3.90 2.37
N VAL A 11 -10.44 -2.74 1.73
CA VAL A 11 -11.58 -2.00 1.19
C VAL A 11 -11.56 -2.04 -0.34
N LYS A 12 -12.61 -2.62 -0.93
CA LYS A 12 -12.82 -2.63 -2.39
C LYS A 12 -13.92 -1.63 -2.76
N ILE A 13 -13.61 -0.73 -3.68
CA ILE A 13 -14.57 0.20 -4.27
C ILE A 13 -14.74 -0.18 -5.74
N SER A 14 -15.92 -0.68 -6.10
CA SER A 14 -16.23 -1.12 -7.46
C SER A 14 -15.97 -0.02 -8.47
N GLY A 15 -15.33 -0.35 -9.60
CA GLY A 15 -14.97 0.62 -10.64
C GLY A 15 -13.86 1.62 -10.28
N PHE A 16 -13.42 1.69 -9.02
CA PHE A 16 -12.36 2.60 -8.61
C PHE A 16 -11.06 1.85 -8.34
N GLY A 17 -11.06 0.95 -7.35
CA GLY A 17 -9.86 0.22 -6.97
C GLY A 17 -10.01 -0.50 -5.63
N THR A 18 -8.88 -0.98 -5.12
CA THR A 18 -8.80 -1.69 -3.85
C THR A 18 -7.70 -1.11 -2.99
N PHE A 19 -8.02 -0.86 -1.73
CA PHE A 19 -7.08 -0.55 -0.67
C PHE A 19 -6.74 -1.85 0.05
N LEU A 20 -5.47 -2.25 -0.02
CA LEU A 20 -4.97 -3.48 0.59
C LEU A 20 -4.04 -3.15 1.74
N LEU A 21 -4.26 -3.81 2.86
CA LEU A 21 -3.33 -3.85 3.97
C LEU A 21 -2.34 -4.99 3.74
N ARG A 22 -1.06 -4.70 3.96
CA ARG A 22 0.02 -5.69 3.85
C ARG A 22 0.89 -5.62 5.08
N ASP A 23 1.08 -6.76 5.71
CA ASP A 23 2.05 -6.89 6.79
C ASP A 23 3.45 -7.10 6.19
N LYS A 24 4.35 -6.17 6.52
CA LYS A 24 5.74 -6.22 6.14
C LYS A 24 6.53 -6.72 7.33
N GLY A 25 7.28 -7.80 7.13
CA GLY A 25 8.23 -8.30 8.11
C GLY A 25 9.43 -7.36 8.29
N GLU A 26 10.22 -7.66 9.31
CA GLU A 26 11.49 -6.98 9.54
C GLU A 26 12.46 -7.21 8.39
N ARG A 27 13.26 -6.19 8.07
CA ARG A 27 14.33 -6.28 7.07
C ARG A 27 15.38 -5.22 7.31
N MET A 28 16.58 -5.46 6.80
CA MET A 28 17.62 -4.44 6.76
C MET A 28 17.37 -3.47 5.61
N GLY A 29 17.28 -2.19 5.94
CA GLY A 29 17.29 -1.08 5.00
C GLY A 29 18.63 -0.35 5.04
N ARG A 30 18.73 0.74 4.29
CA ARG A 30 19.89 1.65 4.31
C ARG A 30 19.42 3.08 4.42
N ASN A 31 20.15 3.89 5.20
CA ASN A 31 19.94 5.33 5.21
C ASN A 31 20.32 5.88 3.83
N PRO A 32 19.39 6.50 3.06
CA PRO A 32 19.68 6.98 1.71
C PRO A 32 20.80 8.03 1.64
N LYS A 33 21.07 8.74 2.75
CA LYS A 33 22.09 9.80 2.81
C LYS A 33 23.48 9.26 3.14
N THR A 34 23.59 8.21 3.96
CA THR A 34 24.89 7.71 4.48
C THR A 34 25.23 6.28 4.05
N GLY A 35 24.28 5.52 3.53
CA GLY A 35 24.46 4.12 3.13
C GLY A 35 24.50 3.12 4.29
N VAL A 36 24.51 3.59 5.54
CA VAL A 36 24.56 2.75 6.74
C VAL A 36 23.30 1.89 6.83
N GLU A 37 23.48 0.60 7.14
CA GLU A 37 22.38 -0.34 7.31
C GLU A 37 21.61 -0.08 8.61
N VAL A 38 20.27 -0.06 8.51
CA VAL A 38 19.38 0.20 9.65
C VAL A 38 18.22 -0.80 9.59
N PRO A 39 17.86 -1.44 10.72
CA PRO A 39 16.70 -2.32 10.76
C PRO A 39 15.41 -1.53 10.51
N ILE A 40 14.57 -2.05 9.63
CA ILE A 40 13.21 -1.56 9.40
C ILE A 40 12.27 -2.51 10.10
N THR A 41 11.62 -2.01 11.14
CA THR A 41 10.73 -2.80 11.99
C THR A 41 9.52 -3.34 11.21
N PRO A 42 8.97 -4.48 11.65
CA PRO A 42 7.72 -4.98 11.10
C PRO A 42 6.61 -3.94 11.21
N ARG A 43 5.82 -3.79 10.16
CA ARG A 43 4.70 -2.85 10.14
C ARG A 43 3.66 -3.22 9.11
N ARG A 44 2.42 -2.80 9.36
CA ARG A 44 1.34 -2.83 8.37
C ARG A 44 1.43 -1.61 7.46
N VAL A 45 1.30 -1.82 6.15
CA VAL A 45 1.29 -0.74 5.15
C VAL A 45 0.02 -0.78 4.32
N LEU A 46 -0.46 0.38 3.89
CA LEU A 46 -1.56 0.54 2.96
C LEU A 46 -1.03 0.59 1.51
N THR A 47 -1.65 -0.15 0.60
CA THR A 47 -1.38 -0.09 -0.84
C THR A 47 -2.69 0.11 -1.60
N PHE A 48 -2.73 1.07 -2.52
CA PHE A 48 -3.85 1.22 -3.44
C PHE A 48 -3.56 0.50 -4.77
N ARG A 49 -4.54 -0.27 -5.25
CA ARG A 49 -4.55 -0.86 -6.59
C ARG A 49 -5.71 -0.26 -7.37
N ALA A 50 -5.40 0.57 -8.37
CA ALA A 50 -6.37 1.11 -9.30
C ALA A 50 -7.04 -0.01 -10.10
N SER A 51 -8.36 0.07 -10.27
CA SER A 51 -9.11 -0.82 -11.14
C SER A 51 -8.77 -0.58 -12.61
N GLN A 52 -9.08 -1.54 -13.48
CA GLN A 52 -8.89 -1.36 -14.92
C GLN A 52 -9.70 -0.16 -15.44
N MET A 53 -10.99 -0.08 -15.07
CA MET A 53 -11.87 1.03 -15.46
C MET A 53 -11.34 2.40 -15.06
N LEU A 54 -10.73 2.53 -13.86
CA LEU A 54 -10.11 3.79 -13.45
C LEU A 54 -8.88 4.11 -14.30
N LYS A 55 -8.05 3.13 -14.62
CA LYS A 55 -6.87 3.32 -15.46
C LYS A 55 -7.26 3.73 -16.88
N ASP A 56 -8.25 3.06 -17.47
CA ASP A 56 -8.70 3.35 -18.84
C ASP A 56 -9.20 4.80 -18.96
N ARG A 57 -10.01 5.24 -17.98
CA ARG A 57 -10.53 6.62 -17.92
C ARG A 57 -9.46 7.70 -17.74
N ILE A 58 -8.34 7.40 -17.09
CA ILE A 58 -7.25 8.37 -16.84
C ILE A 58 -6.22 8.36 -17.97
N ALA A 59 -5.84 7.17 -18.44
CA ALA A 59 -4.82 6.99 -19.47
C ALA A 59 -5.36 7.25 -20.89
N GLY A 60 -6.67 7.38 -21.07
CA GLY A 60 -7.29 7.71 -22.35
C GLY A 60 -7.17 6.60 -23.39
N ALA A 61 -7.28 5.33 -22.96
CA ALA A 61 -7.38 4.19 -23.87
C ALA A 61 -8.86 3.92 -24.23
#